data_AF-A0A0N4VNK4-F1
#
_entry.id   AF-A0A0N4VNK4-F1
#
_cell.length_a   1.000
_cell.length_b   1.000
_cell.length_c   1.000
_cell.angle_alpha   90.00
_cell.angle_beta   90.00
_cell.angle_gamma   90.00
#
_symmetry.space_group_name_H-M   'P 1'
#
loop_
_entity.id
_entity.type
_entity.pdbx_description
1 polymer ?
#
loop_
_entity_poly.entity_id
_entity_poly.type
_entity_poly.pdbx_seq_one_letter_code
_entity_poly.pdbx_strand_id
1 'polypeptide(L)'
;MKSDTGQESCNSKRFCRLTTVLILLIISAWKTAADSVDDIEIFNEKEIRSRILMINGNIYVYAGFGKNITFQTSLTGSINFGNTNIRQIPRVVS
;
A
#
# COMPACT_ATOMS: atom_id res chain seq x y z
N MET A 1 -49.29 -49.77 8.09
CA MET A 1 -49.23 -48.30 8.30
C MET A 1 -47.78 -47.94 8.57
N LYS A 2 -47.03 -47.67 7.50
CA LYS A 2 -46.67 -46.35 6.94
C LYS A 2 -45.53 -45.69 7.75
N SER A 3 -44.38 -45.67 7.08
CA SER A 3 -43.07 -45.20 7.49
C SER A 3 -42.99 -43.68 7.43
N ASP A 4 -42.50 -43.03 8.49
CA ASP A 4 -42.09 -41.62 8.50
C ASP A 4 -40.68 -41.46 9.10
N THR A 5 -39.67 -42.10 8.50
CA THR A 5 -38.23 -41.82 8.72
C THR A 5 -37.71 -40.74 7.76
N GLY A 6 -38.53 -39.72 7.49
CA GLY A 6 -38.31 -38.78 6.38
C GLY A 6 -37.86 -37.35 6.76
N GLN A 7 -37.85 -36.95 8.03
CA GLN A 7 -37.79 -35.52 8.38
C GLN A 7 -36.48 -35.03 9.04
N GLU A 8 -35.76 -35.86 9.81
CA GLU A 8 -34.53 -35.38 10.49
C GLU A 8 -33.30 -35.30 9.59
N SER A 9 -33.26 -36.07 8.49
CA SER A 9 -32.12 -36.06 7.56
C SER A 9 -32.06 -34.79 6.68
N CYS A 10 -33.20 -34.10 6.48
CA CYS A 10 -33.30 -32.95 5.58
C CYS A 10 -32.76 -31.64 6.19
N ASN A 11 -32.93 -31.43 7.50
CA ASN A 11 -32.46 -30.22 8.18
C ASN A 11 -30.95 -30.22 8.44
N SER A 12 -30.36 -31.36 8.83
CA SER A 12 -28.91 -31.49 9.06
C SER A 12 -28.09 -31.24 7.78
N LYS A 13 -28.56 -31.75 6.62
CA LYS A 13 -27.89 -31.55 5.32
C LYS A 13 -28.00 -30.11 4.82
N ARG A 14 -29.11 -29.42 5.11
CA ARG A 14 -29.29 -27.99 4.77
C ARG A 14 -28.45 -27.09 5.68
N PHE A 15 -28.37 -27.40 6.97
CA PHE A 15 -27.55 -26.67 7.94
C PHE A 15 -26.05 -26.84 7.65
N CYS A 16 -25.61 -28.06 7.34
CA CYS A 16 -24.22 -28.37 7.00
C CYS A 16 -23.78 -27.70 5.68
N ARG A 17 -24.69 -27.57 4.69
CA ARG A 17 -24.44 -26.82 3.46
C ARG A 17 -24.36 -25.31 3.68
N LEU A 18 -25.18 -24.77 4.58
CA LEU A 18 -25.18 -23.35 4.90
C LEU A 18 -23.89 -22.94 5.62
N THR A 19 -23.40 -23.78 6.53
CA THR A 19 -22.14 -23.54 7.24
C THR A 19 -20.93 -23.67 6.32
N THR A 20 -20.92 -24.60 5.35
CA THR A 20 -19.82 -24.68 4.36
C THR A 20 -19.78 -23.46 3.45
N VAL A 21 -20.92 -22.95 3.00
CA VAL A 21 -20.99 -21.72 2.19
C VAL A 21 -20.51 -20.51 2.99
N LEU A 22 -20.91 -20.41 4.27
CA LEU A 22 -20.47 -19.32 5.13
C LEU A 22 -18.94 -19.35 5.37
N ILE A 23 -18.37 -20.53 5.61
CA ILE A 23 -16.92 -20.71 5.78
C ILE A 23 -16.18 -20.34 4.49
N LEU A 24 -16.69 -20.73 3.32
CA LEU A 24 -16.11 -20.35 2.03
C LEU A 24 -16.15 -18.83 1.79
N LEU A 25 -17.23 -18.16 2.17
CA LEU A 25 -17.34 -16.69 2.07
C LEU A 25 -16.36 -15.96 3.01
N ILE A 26 -16.16 -16.49 4.22
CA ILE A 26 -15.17 -15.94 5.17
C ILE A 26 -13.74 -16.11 4.63
N ILE A 27 -13.42 -17.27 4.06
CA ILE A 27 -12.10 -17.54 3.48
C ILE A 27 -11.86 -16.68 2.21
N SER A 28 -12.89 -16.45 1.39
CA SER A 28 -12.75 -15.59 0.20
C SER A 28 -12.55 -14.12 0.57
N ALA A 29 -13.18 -13.64 1.65
CA ALA A 29 -13.00 -12.28 2.14
C ALA A 29 -11.57 -12.00 2.65
N TRP A 30 -10.84 -13.04 3.10
CA TRP A 30 -9.44 -12.89 3.52
C TRP A 30 -8.46 -12.81 2.35
N LYS A 31 -8.85 -13.27 1.15
CA LYS A 31 -7.99 -13.20 -0.04
C LYS A 31 -8.02 -11.85 -0.76
N THR A 32 -8.95 -10.96 -0.41
CA THR A 32 -9.17 -9.69 -1.13
C THR A 32 -8.53 -8.47 -0.48
N ALA A 33 -7.66 -8.64 0.53
CA ALA A 33 -7.02 -7.51 1.24
C ALA A 33 -5.50 -7.44 1.03
N ALA A 34 -5.00 -8.04 -0.04
CA ALA A 34 -3.64 -7.80 -0.51
C ALA A 34 -3.74 -6.98 -1.81
N ASP A 35 -4.04 -5.68 -1.68
CA ASP A 35 -3.67 -4.74 -2.74
C ASP A 35 -2.15 -4.79 -2.80
N SER A 36 -1.62 -5.60 -3.70
CA SER A 36 -0.21 -5.61 -4.03
C SER A 36 0.15 -4.21 -4.54
N VAL A 37 0.85 -3.45 -3.71
CA VAL A 37 1.51 -2.16 -4.05
C VAL A 37 2.69 -2.45 -4.98
N ASP A 38 2.49 -3.30 -5.98
CA ASP A 38 3.59 -3.86 -6.77
C ASP A 38 3.93 -3.00 -8.00
N ASP A 39 3.13 -1.99 -8.36
CA ASP A 39 3.34 -1.23 -9.60
C ASP A 39 3.32 0.31 -9.42
N ILE A 40 3.83 0.84 -8.29
CA ILE A 40 4.23 2.26 -8.30
C ILE A 40 5.59 2.36 -8.97
N GLU A 41 5.60 2.61 -10.27
CA GLU A 41 6.80 2.94 -11.03
C GLU A 41 7.34 4.31 -10.54
N ILE A 42 8.24 4.26 -9.56
CA ILE A 42 8.88 5.45 -8.98
C ILE A 42 9.72 6.15 -10.05
N PHE A 43 10.44 5.36 -10.84
CA PHE A 43 11.41 5.81 -11.84
C PHE A 43 10.82 5.73 -13.24
N ASN A 44 9.97 6.69 -13.57
CA ASN A 44 9.51 6.90 -14.94
C ASN A 44 10.24 8.13 -15.52
N GLU A 45 11.27 7.89 -16.33
CA GLU A 45 12.11 8.94 -16.94
C GLU A 45 11.32 9.93 -17.83
N LYS A 46 10.10 9.56 -18.24
CA LYS A 46 9.21 10.39 -19.05
C LYS A 46 8.16 11.14 -18.23
N GLU A 47 8.07 10.89 -16.92
CA GLU A 47 7.12 11.59 -16.05
C GLU A 47 7.54 13.05 -15.90
N ILE A 48 6.71 13.95 -16.44
CA ILE A 48 6.96 15.39 -16.46
C ILE A 48 6.60 16.09 -15.15
N ARG A 49 5.80 15.44 -14.29
CA ARG A 49 5.32 16.01 -13.03
C ARG A 49 6.28 15.70 -11.88
N SER A 50 6.58 16.72 -11.09
CA SER A 50 7.22 16.53 -9.78
C SER A 50 6.19 16.02 -8.76
N ARG A 51 6.62 15.12 -7.87
CA ARG A 51 5.72 14.46 -6.91
C ARG A 51 6.46 14.07 -5.63
N ILE A 52 5.72 13.97 -4.53
CA ILE A 52 6.18 13.39 -3.28
C ILE A 52 5.43 12.07 -3.10
N LEU A 53 6.17 10.98 -2.88
CA LEU A 53 5.62 9.63 -2.75
C LEU A 53 6.07 9.03 -1.43
N MET A 54 5.18 8.29 -0.76
CA MET A 54 5.51 7.48 0.42
C MET A 54 5.37 6.01 0.08
N ILE A 55 6.47 5.27 0.07
CA ILE A 55 6.53 3.86 -0.35
C ILE A 55 7.42 3.10 0.61
N ASN A 56 6.89 2.03 1.22
CA ASN A 56 7.59 1.19 2.21
C ASN A 56 8.22 2.01 3.35
N GLY A 57 7.50 3.03 3.83
CA GLY A 57 7.96 3.93 4.89
C GLY A 57 9.01 4.97 4.46
N ASN A 58 9.42 4.98 3.20
CA ASN A 58 10.36 5.96 2.65
C ASN A 58 9.60 7.09 1.95
N ILE A 59 10.10 8.32 2.09
CA ILE A 59 9.59 9.48 1.35
C ILE A 59 10.52 9.75 0.17
N TYR A 60 9.98 9.70 -1.03
CA TYR A 60 10.67 10.05 -2.27
C TYR A 60 10.19 11.41 -2.75
N VAL A 61 11.13 12.33 -2.97
CA VAL A 61 10.87 13.61 -3.63
C VAL A 61 11.38 13.48 -5.07
N TYR A 62 10.47 13.39 -6.02
CA TYR A 62 10.77 13.15 -7.43
C TYR A 62 10.68 14.45 -8.23
N ALA A 63 11.75 14.75 -8.98
CA ALA A 63 11.76 15.83 -9.96
C ALA A 63 11.28 15.29 -11.31
N GLY A 64 10.24 15.89 -11.87
CA GLY A 64 9.79 15.52 -13.22
C GLY A 64 10.85 15.80 -14.28
N PHE A 65 10.70 15.19 -15.46
CA PHE A 65 11.62 15.36 -16.59
C PHE A 65 11.87 16.85 -16.91
N GLY A 66 13.16 17.23 -16.92
CA GLY A 66 13.59 18.61 -17.16
C GLY A 66 13.24 19.59 -16.02
N LYS A 67 12.96 19.11 -14.81
CA LYS A 67 12.67 19.92 -13.62
C LYS A 67 13.74 19.72 -12.54
N ASN A 68 13.81 20.68 -11.62
CA ASN A 68 14.68 20.63 -10.44
C ASN A 68 13.84 20.67 -9.15
N ILE A 69 14.36 20.08 -8.08
CA ILE A 69 13.84 20.28 -6.73
C ILE A 69 14.67 21.37 -6.05
N THR A 70 14.00 22.41 -5.58
CA THR A 70 14.64 23.52 -4.87
C THR A 70 14.12 23.55 -3.44
N PHE A 71 15.04 23.55 -2.47
CA PHE A 71 14.73 23.80 -1.07
C PHE A 71 15.27 25.18 -0.69
N GLN A 72 14.38 26.09 -0.32
CA GLN A 72 14.72 27.44 0.10
C GLN A 72 14.45 27.61 1.59
N THR A 73 15.35 28.29 2.29
CA THR A 73 15.20 28.65 3.70
C THR A 73 15.12 30.16 3.84
N SER A 74 14.50 30.62 4.92
CA SER A 74 14.63 32.02 5.35
C SER A 74 16.06 32.31 5.83
N LEU A 75 16.36 33.58 6.11
CA LEU A 75 17.67 34.02 6.63
C LEU A 75 18.13 33.19 7.85
N THR A 76 17.20 32.90 8.77
CA THR A 76 17.44 32.14 10.00
C THR A 76 17.10 30.66 9.89
N GLY A 77 16.49 30.23 8.77
CA GLY A 77 16.14 28.83 8.53
C GLY A 77 17.35 27.97 8.17
N SER A 78 17.27 26.69 8.50
CA SER A 78 18.30 25.69 8.19
C SER A 78 17.69 24.41 7.64
N ILE A 79 18.39 23.76 6.71
CA ILE A 79 18.10 22.38 6.29
C ILE A 79 19.13 21.49 6.98
N ASN A 80 18.65 20.47 7.67
CA ASN A 80 19.49 19.51 8.38
C ASN A 80 19.21 18.09 7.85
N PHE A 81 20.26 17.31 7.60
CA PHE A 81 20.16 15.87 7.36
C PHE A 81 20.62 15.14 8.62
N GLY A 82 19.68 14.49 9.31
CA GLY A 82 19.89 14.04 10.69
C GLY A 82 20.25 15.24 11.57
N ASN A 83 21.41 15.16 12.23
CA ASN A 83 21.90 16.23 13.11
C ASN A 83 22.90 17.18 12.42
N THR A 84 23.04 17.10 11.08
CA THR A 84 24.05 17.86 10.32
C THR A 84 23.40 18.95 9.48
N ASN A 85 23.86 20.19 9.62
CA ASN A 85 23.39 21.30 8.80
C ASN A 85 24.05 21.24 7.41
N ILE A 86 23.26 21.37 6.33
CA ILE A 86 23.78 21.29 4.96
C ILE A 86 24.84 22.35 4.65
N ARG A 87 24.82 23.49 5.35
CA ARG A 87 25.80 24.56 5.16
C ARG A 87 27.20 24.17 5.65
N GLN A 88 27.31 23.11 6.47
CA GLN A 88 28.56 22.61 7.02
C GLN A 88 29.14 21.45 6.20
N ILE A 89 28.36 20.89 5.27
CA ILE A 89 28.82 19.79 4.41
C ILE A 89 29.77 20.38 3.36
N PRO A 90 31.01 19.87 3.23
CA PRO A 90 31.94 20.33 2.21
C PRO A 90 31.30 20.20 0.83
N ARG A 91 31.32 21.27 0.03
CA ARG A 91 30.97 21.14 -1.38
C ARG A 91 32.04 20.31 -2.07
N VAL A 92 31.64 19.18 -2.65
CA VAL A 92 32.46 18.52 -3.66
C VAL A 92 32.42 19.43 -4.89
N VAL A 93 33.50 20.19 -5.09
CA VAL A 93 33.76 20.86 -6.36
C VAL A 93 34.40 19.83 -7.28
N SER A 94 33.62 19.33 -8.23
CA SER A 94 34.10 18.52 -9.36
C SER A 94 34.59 19.41 -10.50
#